data_AF-A0A4W5KLI9-F1
#
_entry.id   AF-A0A4W5KLI9-F1
#
_cell.length_a   1.000
_cell.length_b   1.000
_cell.length_c   1.000
_cell.angle_alpha   90.00
_cell.angle_beta   90.00
_cell.angle_gamma   90.00
#
_symmetry.space_group_name_H-M   'P 1'
#
loop_
_entity.id
_entity.type
_entity.pdbx_description
1 polymer ?
#
loop_
_entity_poly.entity_id
_entity_poly.type
_entity_poly.pdbx_seq_one_letter_code
_entity_poly.pdbx_strand_id
1 'polypeptide(L)'
;MKSETAAAAVKQMNPSIRITGHQNRVGPDTERVYDDDFFESLHGVANALDNVDARMYMDRRCVYYRKPLLESGTLGTKGNVQVVIPFLTESYSSSQDPPEKSIPICTLKNFPNAIEHTLQWARDEFEGLFKQPSENAMQYLTDAKFLERTLKLPGAQPLEVLEAVYKSLVTDCPHSWADCVTWARHHWQCQYSNNICQLLHNFPPEQLTSSGAPFWSGPKRCPHPLEFSTSNVSPLSCLPLSTVGDSLLFLGLSVSLPVCLSLSLSVSVSLSLSLSPLSVCRCVGLSLFL
;
A
#
# COMPACT_ATOMS: atom_id res chain seq x y z
N MET A 1 5.93 17.81 -20.71
CA MET A 1 5.55 17.70 -19.28
C MET A 1 4.33 18.56 -18.98
N LYS A 2 3.52 18.27 -17.93
CA LYS A 2 2.25 18.98 -17.66
C LYS A 2 2.42 20.52 -17.64
N SER A 3 3.45 21.02 -16.95
CA SER A 3 3.74 22.46 -16.82
C SER A 3 4.05 23.15 -18.15
N GLU A 4 4.94 22.57 -18.96
CA GLU A 4 5.30 23.11 -20.28
C GLU A 4 4.14 23.05 -21.28
N THR A 5 3.40 21.95 -21.30
CA THR A 5 2.24 21.77 -22.19
C THR A 5 1.15 22.78 -21.84
N ALA A 6 0.86 22.99 -20.56
CA ALA A 6 -0.09 24.02 -20.12
C ALA A 6 0.40 25.43 -20.48
N ALA A 7 1.69 25.73 -20.28
CA ALA A 7 2.26 27.02 -20.65
C ALA A 7 2.13 27.30 -22.16
N ALA A 8 2.38 26.31 -23.01
CA ALA A 8 2.22 26.42 -24.46
C ALA A 8 0.76 26.68 -24.86
N ALA A 9 -0.18 25.95 -24.25
CA ALA A 9 -1.62 26.13 -24.51
C ALA A 9 -2.11 27.54 -24.11
N VAL A 10 -1.72 28.02 -22.93
CA VAL A 10 -2.13 29.36 -22.45
C VAL A 10 -1.52 30.48 -23.31
N LYS A 11 -0.29 30.31 -23.83
CA LYS A 11 0.29 31.27 -24.78
C LYS A 11 -0.47 31.38 -26.11
N GLN A 12 -1.14 30.31 -26.56
CA GLN A 12 -2.03 30.39 -27.72
C GLN A 12 -3.29 31.19 -27.41
N MET A 13 -3.81 31.09 -26.18
CA MET A 13 -4.99 31.84 -25.74
C MET A 13 -4.69 33.33 -25.53
N ASN A 14 -3.51 33.65 -24.97
CA ASN A 14 -3.06 35.03 -24.78
C ASN A 14 -1.54 35.12 -25.00
N PRO A 15 -1.08 35.60 -26.17
CA PRO A 15 0.35 35.70 -26.48
C PRO A 15 1.16 36.66 -25.59
N SER A 16 0.49 37.59 -24.90
CA SER A 16 1.16 38.56 -24.01
C SER A 16 1.60 37.98 -22.67
N ILE A 17 1.05 36.82 -22.28
CA ILE A 17 1.34 36.20 -20.98
C ILE A 17 2.76 35.63 -20.94
N ARG A 18 3.46 35.87 -19.84
CA ARG A 18 4.81 35.34 -19.60
C ARG A 18 4.72 34.19 -18.60
N ILE A 19 5.15 33.00 -19.03
CA ILE A 19 5.07 31.76 -18.25
C ILE A 19 6.41 31.05 -18.32
N THR A 20 6.92 30.65 -17.16
CA THR A 20 8.08 29.76 -17.00
C THR A 20 7.59 28.45 -16.41
N GLY A 21 7.72 27.35 -17.18
CA GLY A 21 7.33 26.02 -16.73
C GLY A 21 8.47 25.32 -16.00
N HIS A 22 8.23 24.83 -14.78
CA HIS A 22 9.17 24.01 -14.03
C HIS A 22 8.65 22.58 -13.91
N GLN A 23 9.54 21.62 -13.68
CA GLN A 23 9.22 20.20 -13.53
C GLN A 23 9.55 19.66 -12.13
N ASN A 24 9.89 20.55 -11.20
CA ASN A 24 10.38 20.19 -9.88
C ASN A 24 9.20 19.92 -8.95
N ARG A 25 9.27 18.82 -8.17
CA ARG A 25 8.32 18.58 -7.08
C ARG A 25 8.60 19.57 -5.97
N VAL A 26 7.63 20.40 -5.64
CA VAL A 26 7.77 21.38 -4.56
C VAL A 26 7.85 20.65 -3.21
N GLY A 27 8.90 20.93 -2.45
CA GLY A 27 9.20 20.30 -1.17
C GLY A 27 10.63 20.62 -0.72
N PRO A 28 11.08 20.05 0.41
CA PRO A 28 12.39 20.35 0.99
C PRO A 28 13.55 20.10 0.02
N ASP A 29 13.45 19.07 -0.82
CA ASP A 29 14.50 18.69 -1.77
C ASP A 29 14.73 19.73 -2.89
N THR A 30 13.78 20.65 -3.10
CA THR A 30 13.83 21.64 -4.19
C THR A 30 13.98 23.08 -3.70
N GLU A 31 14.28 23.29 -2.41
CA GLU A 31 14.55 24.62 -1.84
C GLU A 31 15.77 25.31 -2.46
N ARG A 32 16.72 24.55 -3.03
CA ARG A 32 17.84 25.13 -3.79
C ARG A 32 17.42 25.79 -5.10
N VAL A 33 16.25 25.43 -5.63
CA VAL A 33 15.68 26.02 -6.85
C VAL A 33 14.66 27.09 -6.50
N TYR A 34 13.92 26.89 -5.41
CA TYR A 34 12.92 27.82 -4.88
C TYR A 34 13.43 28.45 -3.59
N ASP A 35 14.54 29.17 -3.73
CA ASP A 35 15.27 29.83 -2.66
C ASP A 35 14.61 31.16 -2.23
N ASP A 36 15.32 31.90 -1.38
CA ASP A 36 14.87 33.18 -0.86
C ASP A 36 14.59 34.18 -2.01
N ASP A 37 15.52 34.31 -2.95
CA ASP A 37 15.41 35.22 -4.10
C ASP A 37 14.18 34.90 -4.96
N PHE A 38 13.91 33.62 -5.19
CA PHE A 38 12.71 33.18 -5.90
C PHE A 38 11.45 33.65 -5.17
N PHE A 39 11.29 33.34 -3.88
CA PHE A 39 10.08 33.68 -3.13
C PHE A 39 9.92 35.19 -2.94
N GLU A 40 11.01 35.92 -2.67
CA GLU A 40 10.98 37.38 -2.52
C GLU A 40 10.45 38.08 -3.77
N SER A 41 10.79 37.58 -4.97
CA SER A 41 10.29 38.12 -6.24
C SER A 41 8.79 37.89 -6.50
N LEU A 42 8.13 36.98 -5.76
CA LEU A 42 6.73 36.66 -5.98
C LEU A 42 5.79 37.71 -5.37
N HIS A 43 4.66 37.94 -6.04
CA HIS A 43 3.57 38.75 -5.48
C HIS A 43 2.60 37.93 -4.63
N GLY A 44 2.52 36.63 -4.87
CA GLY A 44 1.65 35.69 -4.18
C GLY A 44 1.78 34.29 -4.79
N VAL A 45 1.15 33.33 -4.13
CA VAL A 45 1.18 31.91 -4.50
C VAL A 45 -0.26 31.43 -4.68
N ALA A 46 -0.48 30.59 -5.69
CA ALA A 46 -1.75 29.90 -5.89
C ALA A 46 -1.51 28.40 -5.97
N ASN A 47 -2.04 27.66 -5.00
CA ASN A 47 -1.91 26.21 -4.94
C ASN A 47 -2.93 25.52 -5.85
N ALA A 48 -2.46 24.43 -6.47
CA ALA A 48 -3.25 23.49 -7.27
C ALA A 48 -2.73 22.07 -6.98
N LEU A 49 -2.69 21.72 -5.69
CA LEU A 49 -2.04 20.53 -5.15
C LEU A 49 -3.07 19.41 -4.89
N ASP A 50 -2.62 18.16 -4.84
CA ASP A 50 -3.47 16.98 -4.66
C ASP A 50 -3.27 16.29 -3.29
N ASN A 51 -2.27 16.69 -2.51
CA ASN A 51 -1.94 16.09 -1.22
C ASN A 51 -1.76 17.15 -0.12
N VAL A 52 -2.07 16.77 1.12
CA VAL A 52 -2.02 17.68 2.28
C VAL A 52 -0.57 18.08 2.62
N ASP A 53 0.40 17.17 2.50
CA ASP A 53 1.79 17.45 2.83
C ASP A 53 2.39 18.61 2.03
N ALA A 54 2.13 18.63 0.71
CA ALA A 54 2.57 19.72 -0.15
C ALA A 54 1.84 21.03 0.16
N ARG A 55 0.56 20.99 0.52
CA ARG A 55 -0.20 22.18 0.96
C ARG A 55 0.42 22.77 2.23
N MET A 56 0.69 21.92 3.23
CA MET A 56 1.32 22.30 4.49
C MET A 56 2.73 22.86 4.28
N TYR A 57 3.51 22.26 3.37
CA TYR A 57 4.83 22.78 3.00
C TYR A 57 4.71 24.19 2.40
N MET A 58 3.82 24.39 1.43
CA MET A 58 3.63 25.69 0.78
C MET A 58 3.09 26.75 1.74
N ASP A 59 2.19 26.39 2.63
CA ASP A 59 1.68 27.27 3.69
C ASP A 59 2.83 27.77 4.57
N ARG A 60 3.70 26.87 5.06
CA ARG A 60 4.87 27.25 5.87
C ARG A 60 5.81 28.20 5.14
N ARG A 61 6.11 27.93 3.85
CA ARG A 61 6.95 28.81 3.03
C ARG A 61 6.29 30.18 2.83
N CYS A 62 4.99 30.23 2.55
CA CYS A 62 4.24 31.49 2.37
C CYS A 62 4.19 32.31 3.66
N VAL A 63 4.00 31.68 4.82
CA VAL A 63 4.07 32.33 6.13
C VAL A 63 5.47 32.89 6.38
N TYR A 64 6.51 32.10 6.10
CA TYR A 64 7.91 32.52 6.29
C TYR A 64 8.28 33.76 5.45
N TYR A 65 7.99 33.74 4.14
CA TYR A 65 8.26 34.87 3.23
C TYR A 65 7.16 35.93 3.20
N ARG A 66 6.12 35.80 4.04
CA ARG A 66 4.98 36.73 4.12
C ARG A 66 4.32 36.96 2.76
N LYS A 67 4.07 35.88 2.02
CA LYS A 67 3.41 35.91 0.71
C LYS A 67 1.94 35.51 0.84
N PRO A 68 1.01 36.23 0.17
CA PRO A 68 -0.37 35.79 0.06
C PRO A 68 -0.46 34.41 -0.60
N LEU A 69 -1.36 33.57 -0.10
CA LEU A 69 -1.60 32.23 -0.63
C LEU A 69 -3.09 32.01 -0.94
N LEU A 70 -3.36 31.54 -2.15
CA LEU A 70 -4.67 31.03 -2.57
C LEU A 70 -4.65 29.52 -2.55
N GLU A 71 -5.40 28.92 -1.64
CA GLU A 71 -5.54 27.46 -1.51
C GLU A 71 -6.89 27.00 -2.06
N SER A 72 -6.88 25.86 -2.75
CA SER A 72 -8.11 25.25 -3.26
C SER A 72 -8.03 23.73 -3.28
N GLY A 73 -9.16 23.10 -3.01
CA GLY A 73 -9.29 21.64 -2.98
C GLY A 73 -10.61 21.20 -3.62
N THR A 74 -10.60 20.00 -4.19
CA THR A 74 -11.80 19.36 -4.73
C THR A 74 -11.83 17.88 -4.31
N LEU A 75 -13.04 17.37 -4.04
CA LEU A 75 -13.29 15.94 -3.78
C LEU A 75 -14.63 15.55 -4.40
N GLY A 76 -14.59 14.93 -5.58
CA GLY A 76 -15.78 14.64 -6.36
C GLY A 76 -16.51 15.93 -6.76
N THR A 77 -17.75 16.11 -6.30
CA THR A 77 -18.55 17.32 -6.53
C THR A 77 -18.33 18.42 -5.48
N LYS A 78 -17.53 18.15 -4.44
CA LYS A 78 -17.23 19.11 -3.38
C LYS A 78 -16.02 19.95 -3.77
N GLY A 79 -16.02 21.22 -3.36
CA GLY A 79 -14.89 22.11 -3.51
C GLY A 79 -14.78 23.06 -2.33
N ASN A 80 -13.56 23.47 -2.01
CA ASN A 80 -13.27 24.49 -1.00
C ASN A 80 -12.21 25.45 -1.53
N VAL A 81 -12.26 26.69 -1.04
CA VAL A 81 -11.28 27.74 -1.31
C VAL A 81 -10.94 28.41 0.02
N GLN A 82 -9.66 28.66 0.25
CA GLN A 82 -9.17 29.39 1.41
C GLN A 82 -8.13 30.41 0.96
N VAL A 83 -8.18 31.60 1.55
CA VAL A 83 -7.25 32.70 1.25
C VAL A 83 -6.45 33.00 2.51
N VAL A 84 -5.13 32.98 2.39
CA VAL A 84 -4.21 33.33 3.47
C VAL A 84 -3.56 34.66 3.12
N ILE A 85 -3.85 35.69 3.93
CA ILE A 85 -3.31 37.05 3.80
C ILE A 85 -2.35 37.31 4.96
N PRO A 86 -1.07 37.63 4.67
CA PRO A 86 -0.09 37.95 5.70
C PRO A 86 -0.59 39.03 6.65
N PHE A 87 -0.44 38.80 7.95
CA PHE A 87 -0.84 39.71 9.03
C PHE A 87 -2.34 40.00 9.15
N LEU A 88 -3.21 39.24 8.48
CA LEU A 88 -4.65 39.44 8.54
C LEU A 88 -5.44 38.17 8.85
N THR A 89 -5.15 37.07 8.14
CA THR A 89 -5.86 35.79 8.33
C THR A 89 -4.95 34.77 9.00
N GLU A 90 -5.54 33.70 9.52
CA GLU A 90 -4.77 32.52 9.90
C GLU A 90 -4.19 31.79 8.68
N SER A 91 -3.20 30.94 8.94
CA SER A 91 -2.57 30.09 7.92
C SER A 91 -3.40 28.83 7.67
N TYR A 92 -3.14 28.12 6.56
CA TYR A 92 -3.82 26.86 6.27
C TYR A 92 -3.62 25.84 7.42
N SER A 93 -2.40 25.77 7.94
CA SER A 93 -2.02 24.85 9.03
C SER A 93 -2.52 25.23 10.43
N SER A 94 -3.20 26.37 10.58
CA SER A 94 -3.79 26.78 11.88
C SER A 94 -5.04 26.00 12.24
N SER A 95 -5.70 25.40 11.25
CA SER A 95 -6.84 24.51 11.43
C SER A 95 -6.44 23.08 11.08
N GLN A 96 -7.02 22.10 11.77
CA GLN A 96 -6.71 20.69 11.54
C GLN A 96 -7.87 20.01 10.82
N ASP A 97 -7.61 19.55 9.61
CA ASP A 97 -8.53 18.68 8.89
C ASP A 97 -8.70 17.36 9.66
N PRO A 98 -9.90 16.74 9.62
CA PRO A 98 -10.10 15.43 10.22
C PRO A 98 -9.07 14.44 9.65
N PRO A 99 -8.42 13.62 10.50
CA PRO A 99 -7.48 12.62 10.00
C PRO A 99 -8.18 11.66 9.06
N GLU A 100 -7.42 11.11 8.11
CA GLU A 100 -7.92 10.04 7.26
C GLU A 100 -8.43 8.88 8.13
N LYS A 101 -9.56 8.30 7.71
CA LYS A 101 -10.15 7.16 8.43
C LYS A 101 -9.23 5.95 8.28
N SER A 102 -8.47 5.64 9.31
CA SER A 102 -7.70 4.39 9.38
C SER A 102 -8.59 3.25 9.88
N ILE A 103 -8.47 2.08 9.25
CA ILE A 103 -9.19 0.87 9.66
C ILE A 103 -8.37 0.20 10.77
N PRO A 104 -8.98 -0.20 11.90
CA PRO A 104 -8.25 -0.88 12.97
C PRO A 104 -7.57 -2.16 12.48
N ILE A 105 -6.31 -2.38 12.89
CA ILE A 105 -5.49 -3.53 12.46
C ILE A 105 -6.20 -4.87 12.72
N CYS A 106 -6.86 -5.03 13.88
CA CYS A 106 -7.60 -6.25 14.20
C CYS A 106 -8.76 -6.53 13.23
N THR A 107 -9.41 -5.48 12.74
CA THR A 107 -10.48 -5.58 11.74
C THR A 107 -9.93 -6.01 10.39
N LEU A 108 -8.78 -5.45 9.97
CA LEU A 108 -8.11 -5.84 8.73
C LEU A 108 -7.60 -7.29 8.77
N LYS A 109 -7.02 -7.72 9.89
CA LYS A 109 -6.38 -9.03 10.01
C LYS A 109 -7.36 -10.20 10.16
N ASN A 110 -8.43 -10.04 10.93
CA ASN A 110 -9.26 -11.19 11.33
C ASN A 110 -10.77 -11.01 11.10
N PHE A 111 -11.28 -9.77 11.13
CA PHE A 111 -12.73 -9.54 11.16
C PHE A 111 -13.17 -8.48 10.14
N PRO A 112 -12.86 -8.62 8.84
CA PRO A 112 -13.36 -7.72 7.82
C PRO A 112 -14.88 -7.89 7.66
N ASN A 113 -15.60 -6.78 7.52
CA ASN A 113 -17.06 -6.79 7.37
C ASN A 113 -17.59 -5.85 6.27
N ALA A 114 -16.71 -5.02 5.71
CA ALA A 114 -16.96 -4.15 4.58
C ALA A 114 -15.88 -4.37 3.51
N ILE A 115 -16.18 -4.04 2.26
CA ILE A 115 -15.28 -4.30 1.12
C ILE A 115 -13.98 -3.49 1.23
N GLU A 116 -14.04 -2.32 1.84
CA GLU A 116 -12.90 -1.44 2.10
C GLU A 116 -11.85 -2.14 2.97
N HIS A 117 -12.28 -3.00 3.91
CA HIS A 117 -11.37 -3.74 4.78
C HIS A 117 -10.58 -4.77 4.00
N THR A 118 -11.24 -5.50 3.09
CA THR A 118 -10.57 -6.48 2.24
C THR A 118 -9.70 -5.83 1.16
N LEU A 119 -10.07 -4.64 0.67
CA LEU A 119 -9.26 -3.87 -0.27
C LEU A 119 -7.98 -3.35 0.39
N GLN A 120 -8.08 -2.81 1.60
CA GLN A 120 -6.90 -2.37 2.35
C GLN A 120 -6.00 -3.56 2.71
N TRP A 121 -6.57 -4.68 3.18
CA TRP A 121 -5.82 -5.91 3.41
C TRP A 121 -5.09 -6.38 2.15
N ALA A 122 -5.75 -6.40 1.00
CA ALA A 122 -5.14 -6.84 -0.26
C ALA A 122 -4.00 -5.92 -0.71
N ARG A 123 -4.11 -4.62 -0.44
CA ARG A 123 -3.02 -3.66 -0.68
C ARG A 123 -1.83 -3.93 0.24
N ASP A 124 -2.07 -4.14 1.53
CA ASP A 124 -1.02 -4.41 2.51
C ASP A 124 -0.30 -5.72 2.18
N GLU A 125 -1.04 -6.77 1.78
CA GLU A 125 -0.47 -8.03 1.28
C GLU A 125 0.38 -7.82 0.03
N PHE A 126 -0.10 -7.03 -0.95
CA PHE A 126 0.69 -6.73 -2.14
C PHE A 126 2.03 -6.05 -1.80
N GLU A 127 2.00 -5.04 -0.94
CA GLU A 127 3.23 -4.36 -0.49
C GLU A 127 4.15 -5.30 0.31
N GLY A 128 3.57 -6.14 1.18
CA GLY A 128 4.29 -7.10 2.00
C GLY A 128 4.89 -8.29 1.24
N LEU A 129 4.33 -8.67 0.08
CA LEU A 129 4.84 -9.78 -0.72
C LEU A 129 5.86 -9.32 -1.78
N PHE A 130 5.59 -8.22 -2.47
CA PHE A 130 6.34 -7.87 -3.68
C PHE A 130 7.29 -6.68 -3.51
N LYS A 131 7.01 -5.78 -2.57
CA LYS A 131 7.79 -4.55 -2.38
C LYS A 131 8.78 -4.67 -1.23
N GLN A 132 8.29 -4.86 0.00
CA GLN A 132 9.13 -4.82 1.20
C GLN A 132 10.23 -5.91 1.20
N PRO A 133 9.95 -7.19 0.88
CA PRO A 133 10.99 -8.22 0.90
C PRO A 133 12.06 -7.97 -0.17
N SER A 134 11.65 -7.48 -1.34
CA SER A 134 12.54 -7.15 -2.45
C SER A 134 13.46 -5.97 -2.13
N GLU A 135 12.91 -4.89 -1.54
CA GLU A 135 13.68 -3.75 -1.08
C GLU A 135 14.66 -4.15 0.04
N ASN A 136 14.23 -4.97 0.99
CA ASN A 136 15.08 -5.47 2.07
C ASN A 136 16.20 -6.37 1.55
N ALA A 137 15.92 -7.26 0.58
CA ALA A 137 16.91 -8.11 -0.05
C ALA A 137 17.95 -7.27 -0.83
N MET A 138 17.51 -6.27 -1.58
CA MET A 138 18.42 -5.36 -2.28
C MET A 138 19.29 -4.55 -1.31
N GLN A 139 18.71 -4.02 -0.23
CA GLN A 139 19.48 -3.30 0.79
C GLN A 139 20.47 -4.21 1.52
N TYR A 140 20.10 -5.46 1.80
CA TYR A 140 21.00 -6.47 2.36
C TYR A 140 22.21 -6.73 1.45
N LEU A 141 22.00 -6.77 0.14
CA LEU A 141 23.08 -6.99 -0.84
C LEU A 141 23.96 -5.76 -1.10
N THR A 142 23.42 -4.55 -0.94
CA THR A 142 24.10 -3.31 -1.35
C THR A 142 24.68 -2.51 -0.19
N ASP A 143 24.07 -2.54 0.99
CA ASP A 143 24.53 -1.79 2.17
C ASP A 143 25.18 -2.71 3.21
N ALA A 144 26.50 -2.55 3.39
CA ALA A 144 27.27 -3.26 4.40
C ALA A 144 26.78 -3.02 5.85
N LYS A 145 26.08 -1.92 6.11
CA LYS A 145 25.53 -1.59 7.44
C LYS A 145 24.10 -2.08 7.65
N PHE A 146 23.47 -2.73 6.67
CA PHE A 146 22.08 -3.17 6.76
C PHE A 146 21.85 -4.05 7.98
N LEU A 147 22.68 -5.08 8.19
CA LEU A 147 22.53 -6.02 9.29
C LEU A 147 22.61 -5.32 10.67
N GLU A 148 23.57 -4.40 10.83
CA GLU A 148 23.72 -3.63 12.06
C GLU A 148 22.49 -2.74 12.33
N ARG A 149 21.94 -2.12 11.28
CA ARG A 149 20.73 -1.29 11.39
C ARG A 149 19.50 -2.13 11.73
N THR A 150 19.33 -3.27 11.08
CA THR A 150 18.19 -4.17 11.29
C THR A 150 18.18 -4.78 12.68
N LEU A 151 19.34 -5.17 13.22
CA LEU A 151 19.44 -5.72 14.58
C LEU A 151 19.14 -4.69 15.69
N LYS A 152 19.18 -3.39 15.38
CA LYS A 152 18.80 -2.31 16.32
C LYS A 152 17.31 -2.01 16.32
N LEU A 153 16.52 -2.64 15.43
CA LEU A 153 15.07 -2.45 15.41
C LEU A 153 14.41 -3.06 16.66
N PRO A 154 13.30 -2.48 17.14
CA PRO A 154 12.64 -2.94 18.35
C PRO A 154 11.82 -4.23 18.13
N GLY A 155 11.74 -5.06 19.17
CA GLY A 155 10.82 -6.19 19.24
C GLY A 155 11.15 -7.33 18.25
N ALA A 156 10.13 -7.85 17.57
CA ALA A 156 10.24 -8.96 16.62
C ALA A 156 10.63 -8.53 15.19
N GLN A 157 10.69 -7.22 14.92
CA GLN A 157 11.01 -6.68 13.58
C GLN A 157 12.33 -7.19 13.00
N PRO A 158 13.44 -7.31 13.76
CA PRO A 158 14.67 -7.86 13.22
C PRO A 158 14.50 -9.27 12.65
N LEU A 159 13.71 -10.11 13.34
CA LEU A 159 13.46 -11.49 12.92
C LEU A 159 12.59 -11.51 11.65
N GLU A 160 11.51 -10.73 11.61
CA GLU A 160 10.63 -10.63 10.45
C GLU A 160 11.39 -10.18 9.19
N VAL A 161 12.23 -9.15 9.33
CA VAL A 161 13.03 -8.62 8.20
C VAL A 161 14.06 -9.65 7.73
N LEU A 162 14.80 -10.28 8.63
CA LEU A 162 15.82 -11.26 8.26
C LEU A 162 15.21 -12.55 7.69
N GLU A 163 14.06 -12.99 8.21
CA GLU A 163 13.33 -14.13 7.67
C GLU A 163 12.81 -13.82 6.26
N ALA A 164 12.27 -12.61 6.03
CA ALA A 164 11.84 -12.18 4.70
C ALA A 164 13.01 -12.15 3.71
N VAL A 165 14.18 -11.63 4.09
CA VAL A 165 15.38 -11.64 3.24
C VAL A 165 15.83 -13.08 2.94
N TYR A 166 15.85 -13.95 3.95
CA TYR A 166 16.23 -15.34 3.78
C TYR A 166 15.27 -16.11 2.86
N LYS A 167 13.96 -15.91 3.02
CA LYS A 167 12.94 -16.47 2.12
C LYS A 167 13.14 -15.99 0.68
N SER A 168 13.28 -14.69 0.48
CA SER A 168 13.45 -14.11 -0.87
C SER A 168 14.72 -14.55 -1.59
N LEU A 169 15.83 -14.72 -0.86
CA LEU A 169 17.13 -15.03 -1.47
C LEU A 169 17.45 -16.53 -1.53
N VAL A 170 16.86 -17.34 -0.65
CA VAL A 170 17.25 -18.75 -0.47
C VAL A 170 16.07 -19.70 -0.60
N THR A 171 15.08 -19.60 0.28
CA THR A 171 14.04 -20.64 0.41
C THR A 171 13.00 -20.60 -0.71
N ASP A 172 12.51 -19.41 -1.02
CA ASP A 172 11.40 -19.17 -1.95
C ASP A 172 11.87 -18.49 -3.24
N CYS A 173 13.19 -18.48 -3.50
CA CYS A 173 13.77 -17.94 -4.72
C CYS A 173 13.39 -18.84 -5.91
N PRO A 174 12.58 -18.36 -6.87
CA PRO A 174 12.10 -19.19 -7.96
C PRO A 174 13.18 -19.32 -9.04
N HIS A 175 13.31 -20.49 -9.64
CA HIS A 175 14.22 -20.73 -10.76
C HIS A 175 13.49 -20.85 -12.11
N SER A 176 12.17 -21.00 -12.08
CA SER A 176 11.32 -21.14 -13.25
C SER A 176 9.94 -20.50 -13.05
N TRP A 177 9.23 -20.26 -14.16
CA TRP A 177 7.81 -19.85 -14.13
C TRP A 177 6.94 -20.83 -13.31
N ALA A 178 7.22 -22.14 -13.43
CA ALA A 178 6.44 -23.17 -12.73
C ALA A 178 6.62 -23.09 -11.20
N ASP A 179 7.79 -22.68 -10.72
CA ASP A 179 8.05 -22.46 -9.30
C ASP A 179 7.22 -21.28 -8.78
N CYS A 180 7.08 -20.22 -9.57
CA CYS A 180 6.24 -19.07 -9.21
C CYS A 180 4.75 -19.45 -9.12
N VAL A 181 4.26 -20.25 -10.08
CA VAL A 181 2.88 -20.77 -10.02
C VAL A 181 2.69 -21.65 -8.79
N THR A 182 3.69 -22.45 -8.45
CA THR A 182 3.68 -23.30 -7.24
C THR A 182 3.62 -22.45 -5.98
N TRP A 183 4.49 -21.46 -5.87
CA TRP A 183 4.51 -20.50 -4.76
C TRP A 183 3.16 -19.79 -4.61
N ALA A 184 2.61 -19.26 -5.70
CA ALA A 184 1.33 -18.56 -5.69
C ALA A 184 0.18 -19.49 -5.27
N ARG A 185 0.19 -20.76 -5.71
CA ARG A 185 -0.80 -21.76 -5.29
C ARG A 185 -0.70 -22.09 -3.80
N HIS A 186 0.51 -22.20 -3.25
CA HIS A 186 0.74 -22.38 -1.82
C HIS A 186 0.28 -21.16 -1.02
N HIS A 187 0.64 -19.95 -1.47
CA HIS A 187 0.23 -18.70 -0.84
C HIS A 187 -1.30 -18.57 -0.79
N TRP A 188 -1.98 -18.87 -1.89
CA TRP A 188 -3.45 -18.92 -1.94
C TRP A 188 -4.04 -19.87 -0.90
N GLN A 189 -3.48 -21.08 -0.78
CA GLN A 189 -3.92 -22.06 0.21
C GLN A 189 -3.78 -21.50 1.63
N CYS A 190 -2.64 -20.89 1.92
CA CYS A 190 -2.37 -20.31 3.22
C CYS A 190 -3.37 -19.21 3.56
N GLN A 191 -3.56 -18.23 2.67
CA GLN A 191 -4.37 -17.05 2.96
C GLN A 191 -5.88 -17.34 2.98
N TYR A 192 -6.40 -18.06 1.98
CA TYR A 192 -7.85 -18.20 1.79
C TYR A 192 -8.44 -19.48 2.39
N SER A 193 -7.60 -20.39 2.88
CA SER A 193 -8.04 -21.66 3.45
C SER A 193 -7.41 -21.91 4.82
N ASN A 194 -6.09 -22.04 4.91
CA ASN A 194 -5.43 -22.47 6.15
C ASN A 194 -5.60 -21.44 7.29
N ASN A 195 -5.39 -20.16 7.00
CA ASN A 195 -5.57 -19.08 7.97
C ASN A 195 -7.01 -19.00 8.46
N ILE A 196 -7.98 -19.25 7.57
CA ILE A 196 -9.41 -19.29 7.92
C ILE A 196 -9.72 -20.50 8.79
N CYS A 197 -9.19 -21.68 8.48
CA CYS A 197 -9.31 -22.87 9.31
C CYS A 197 -8.71 -22.65 10.70
N GLN A 198 -7.54 -22.01 10.80
CA GLN A 198 -6.92 -21.67 12.07
C GLN A 198 -7.75 -20.66 12.87
N LEU A 199 -8.33 -19.66 12.19
CA LEU A 199 -9.22 -18.68 12.82
C LEU A 199 -10.49 -19.35 13.40
N LEU A 200 -11.12 -20.24 12.65
CA LEU A 200 -12.30 -21.01 13.09
C LEU A 200 -11.97 -22.03 14.19
N HIS A 201 -10.74 -22.54 14.23
CA HIS A 201 -10.30 -23.38 15.35
C HIS A 201 -10.11 -22.59 16.64
N ASN A 202 -9.54 -21.39 16.53
CA ASN A 202 -9.37 -20.47 17.67
C ASN A 202 -10.72 -19.92 18.14
N PHE A 203 -11.63 -19.65 17.21
CA PHE A 203 -12.97 -19.15 17.46
C PHE A 203 -14.05 -20.00 16.76
N PRO A 204 -14.49 -21.11 17.38
CA PRO A 204 -15.50 -21.97 16.79
C PRO A 204 -16.78 -21.21 16.37
N PRO A 205 -17.47 -21.63 15.30
CA PRO A 205 -18.70 -20.98 14.83
C PRO A 205 -19.77 -20.82 15.91
N GLU A 206 -19.86 -21.80 16.82
CA GLU A 206 -20.84 -21.83 17.92
C GLU A 206 -20.35 -21.16 19.20
N GLN A 207 -19.18 -20.52 19.19
CA GLN A 207 -18.62 -19.91 20.39
C GLN A 207 -19.50 -18.77 20.91
N LEU A 208 -19.75 -18.78 22.22
CA LEU A 208 -20.42 -17.69 22.94
C LEU A 208 -19.40 -16.77 23.63
N THR A 209 -19.76 -15.49 23.77
CA THR A 209 -19.04 -14.53 24.60
C THR A 209 -19.31 -14.79 26.08
N SER A 210 -18.57 -14.11 26.97
CA SER A 210 -18.82 -14.13 28.41
C SER A 210 -20.22 -13.68 28.82
N SER A 211 -20.90 -12.90 27.98
CA SER A 211 -22.30 -12.48 28.16
C SER A 211 -23.33 -13.46 27.61
N GLY A 212 -22.91 -14.59 27.05
CA GLY A 212 -23.80 -15.61 26.46
C GLY A 212 -24.30 -15.29 25.05
N ALA A 213 -23.83 -14.20 24.43
CA ALA A 213 -24.17 -13.86 23.04
C ALA A 213 -23.26 -14.60 22.05
N PRO A 214 -23.69 -14.88 20.80
CA PRO A 214 -22.82 -15.48 19.78
C PRO A 214 -21.60 -14.60 19.47
N PHE A 215 -20.41 -15.20 19.44
CA PHE A 215 -19.15 -14.51 19.11
C PHE A 215 -19.19 -13.92 17.69
N TRP A 216 -19.70 -14.69 16.73
CA TRP A 216 -19.88 -14.29 15.33
C TRP A 216 -21.19 -13.54 15.14
N SER A 217 -21.27 -12.34 15.70
CA SER A 217 -22.45 -11.46 15.57
C SER A 217 -22.06 -10.01 15.30
N GLY A 218 -23.03 -9.23 14.81
CA GLY A 218 -22.85 -7.80 14.49
C GLY A 218 -21.72 -7.56 13.48
N PRO A 219 -20.62 -6.88 13.87
CA PRO A 219 -19.51 -6.58 12.96
C PRO A 219 -18.62 -7.79 12.64
N LYS A 220 -18.76 -8.93 13.33
CA LYS A 220 -17.95 -10.14 13.10
C LYS A 220 -18.72 -11.12 12.23
N ARG A 221 -18.29 -11.30 10.99
CA ARG A 221 -18.87 -12.27 10.06
C ARG A 221 -18.10 -13.58 10.15
N CYS A 222 -18.79 -14.70 10.38
CA CYS A 222 -18.15 -16.01 10.40
C CYS A 222 -17.60 -16.33 8.99
N PRO A 223 -16.27 -16.54 8.85
CA PRO A 223 -15.68 -16.88 7.57
C PRO A 223 -15.88 -18.37 7.25
N HIS A 224 -15.63 -18.74 6.00
CA HIS A 224 -15.61 -20.13 5.56
C HIS A 224 -14.35 -20.34 4.71
N PRO A 225 -13.58 -21.42 4.94
CA PRO A 225 -12.39 -21.69 4.17
C PRO A 225 -12.78 -21.95 2.71
N LEU A 226 -11.98 -21.40 1.78
CA LEU A 226 -12.20 -21.62 0.36
C LEU A 226 -11.47 -22.88 -0.12
N GLU A 227 -12.11 -23.61 -1.03
CA GLU A 227 -11.50 -24.71 -1.78
C GLU A 227 -11.03 -24.20 -3.14
N PHE A 228 -9.80 -24.57 -3.51
CA PHE A 228 -9.23 -24.15 -4.78
C PHE A 228 -9.88 -24.91 -5.93
N SER A 229 -10.36 -24.18 -6.94
CA SER A 229 -10.92 -24.77 -8.15
C SER A 229 -10.43 -24.03 -9.39
N THR A 230 -10.04 -24.79 -10.42
CA THR A 230 -9.61 -24.26 -11.73
C THR A 230 -10.77 -24.01 -12.69
N SER A 231 -11.98 -24.50 -12.38
CA SER A 231 -13.15 -24.43 -13.26
C SER A 231 -14.11 -23.29 -12.94
N ASN A 232 -14.00 -22.66 -11.76
CA ASN A 232 -14.86 -21.56 -11.36
C ASN A 232 -14.38 -20.22 -11.92
N VAL A 233 -15.07 -19.73 -12.97
CA VAL A 233 -14.94 -18.38 -13.53
C VAL A 233 -16.06 -17.48 -13.00
N SER A 234 -16.23 -17.41 -11.68
CA SER A 234 -17.16 -16.47 -11.05
C SER A 234 -16.49 -15.10 -10.84
N PRO A 235 -17.24 -13.98 -10.75
CA PRO A 235 -16.68 -12.67 -10.42
C PRO A 235 -15.97 -12.60 -9.05
N LEU A 236 -16.35 -13.49 -8.13
CA LEU A 236 -15.70 -13.68 -6.81
C LEU A 236 -14.43 -14.53 -6.89
N SER A 237 -14.15 -15.15 -8.04
CA SER A 237 -13.05 -16.06 -8.28
C SER A 237 -12.17 -15.62 -9.45
N CYS A 238 -11.81 -14.34 -9.52
CA CYS A 238 -10.58 -13.89 -10.21
C CYS A 238 -9.28 -14.50 -9.61
N LEU A 239 -9.37 -15.67 -8.99
CA LEU A 239 -8.31 -16.40 -8.30
C LEU A 239 -7.39 -17.19 -9.23
N PRO A 240 -7.81 -17.74 -10.40
CA PRO A 240 -6.86 -18.20 -11.41
C PRO A 240 -6.02 -17.02 -11.96
N LEU A 241 -6.63 -15.83 -12.00
CA LEU A 241 -5.97 -14.56 -12.32
C LEU A 241 -5.10 -14.03 -11.18
N SER A 242 -5.35 -14.41 -9.91
CA SER A 242 -4.44 -14.10 -8.80
C SER A 242 -3.25 -15.03 -8.83
N THR A 243 -3.40 -16.34 -9.07
CA THR A 243 -2.24 -17.24 -9.17
C THR A 243 -1.33 -16.85 -10.33
N VAL A 244 -1.91 -16.51 -11.48
CA VAL A 244 -1.18 -16.01 -12.64
C VAL A 244 -0.69 -14.57 -12.41
N GLY A 245 -1.49 -13.68 -11.85
CA GLY A 245 -1.14 -12.28 -11.55
C GLY A 245 -0.04 -12.14 -10.51
N ASP A 246 -0.14 -12.86 -9.40
CA ASP A 246 0.87 -12.93 -8.34
C ASP A 246 2.16 -13.56 -8.88
N SER A 247 2.05 -14.61 -9.72
CA SER A 247 3.23 -15.17 -10.42
C SER A 247 3.86 -14.14 -11.37
N LEU A 248 3.04 -13.42 -12.15
CA LEU A 248 3.48 -12.37 -13.07
C LEU A 248 4.17 -11.22 -12.33
N LEU A 249 3.65 -10.83 -11.16
CA LEU A 249 4.22 -9.79 -10.31
C LEU A 249 5.52 -10.24 -9.64
N PHE A 250 5.56 -11.47 -9.11
CA PHE A 250 6.77 -12.04 -8.53
C PHE A 250 7.90 -12.12 -9.59
N LEU A 251 7.57 -12.56 -10.79
CA LEU A 251 8.52 -12.66 -11.91
C LEU A 251 8.96 -11.31 -12.45
N GLY A 252 8.01 -10.39 -12.64
CA GLY A 252 8.25 -9.09 -13.29
C GLY A 252 8.90 -8.05 -12.37
N LEU A 253 8.56 -8.04 -11.08
CA LEU A 253 9.08 -7.06 -10.11
C LEU A 253 10.24 -7.59 -9.27
N SER A 254 10.32 -8.90 -9.02
CA SER A 254 11.26 -9.45 -8.02
C SER A 254 12.41 -10.27 -8.62
N VAL A 255 12.22 -11.00 -9.73
CA VAL A 255 13.21 -12.01 -10.20
C VAL A 255 13.62 -11.89 -11.68
N SER A 256 13.04 -10.98 -12.47
CA SER A 256 13.42 -10.71 -13.88
C SER A 256 13.44 -11.96 -14.78
N LEU A 257 12.57 -12.93 -14.53
CA LEU A 257 12.44 -14.17 -15.29
C LEU A 257 11.42 -14.01 -16.45
N PRO A 258 11.56 -14.77 -17.56
CA PRO A 258 10.63 -14.68 -18.69
C PRO A 258 9.22 -15.13 -18.29
N VAL A 259 8.25 -14.27 -18.60
CA VAL A 259 6.84 -14.43 -18.26
C VAL A 259 6.12 -15.32 -19.27
N CYS A 260 5.36 -16.33 -18.79
CA CYS A 260 4.44 -17.12 -19.61
C CYS A 260 2.98 -16.72 -19.30
N LEU A 261 2.28 -16.15 -20.29
CA LEU A 261 0.87 -15.74 -20.15
C LEU A 261 -0.14 -16.88 -20.38
N SER A 262 0.33 -18.12 -20.56
CA SER A 262 -0.54 -19.25 -20.91
C SER A 262 -1.29 -19.78 -19.70
N LEU A 263 -2.60 -19.51 -19.62
CA LEU A 263 -3.47 -20.05 -18.57
C LEU A 263 -3.47 -21.59 -18.54
N SER A 264 -3.31 -22.27 -19.68
CA SER A 264 -3.34 -23.74 -19.74
C SER A 264 -2.13 -24.36 -19.04
N LEU A 265 -0.96 -23.71 -19.12
CA LEU A 265 0.26 -24.17 -18.44
C LEU A 265 0.15 -23.96 -16.93
N SER A 266 -0.37 -22.80 -16.51
CA SER A 266 -0.59 -22.47 -15.09
C SER A 266 -1.62 -23.39 -14.42
N VAL A 267 -2.70 -23.73 -15.13
CA VAL A 267 -3.70 -24.70 -14.65
C VAL A 267 -3.11 -26.09 -14.52
N SER A 268 -2.29 -26.52 -15.49
CA SER A 268 -1.66 -27.84 -15.47
C SER A 268 -0.69 -27.98 -14.29
N VAL A 269 0.15 -26.98 -14.03
CA VAL A 269 1.06 -26.95 -12.87
C VAL A 269 0.25 -26.94 -11.57
N SER A 270 -0.77 -26.08 -11.46
CA SER A 270 -1.58 -25.95 -10.23
C SER A 270 -2.33 -27.25 -9.86
N LEU A 271 -2.82 -28.01 -10.84
CA LEU A 271 -3.52 -29.28 -10.61
C LEU A 271 -2.58 -30.43 -10.25
N SER A 272 -1.30 -30.34 -10.66
CA SER A 272 -0.31 -31.38 -10.38
C SER A 272 0.31 -31.31 -8.98
N LEU A 273 0.03 -30.24 -8.23
CA LEU A 273 0.61 -30.01 -6.90
C LEU A 273 -0.12 -30.80 -5.81
N SER A 274 0.64 -31.61 -5.06
CA SER A 274 0.19 -32.23 -3.82
C SER A 274 0.48 -31.29 -2.65
N LEU A 275 -0.56 -30.75 -2.02
CA LEU A 275 -0.42 -29.90 -0.84
C LEU A 275 -0.30 -30.75 0.43
N SER A 276 0.59 -30.34 1.34
CA SER A 276 0.73 -30.99 2.64
C SER A 276 -0.54 -30.83 3.48
N PRO A 277 -0.95 -31.86 4.25
CA PRO A 277 -2.13 -31.79 5.11
C PRO A 277 -1.95 -30.72 6.19
N LEU A 278 -2.94 -29.84 6.33
CA LEU A 278 -2.94 -28.80 7.36
C LEU A 278 -3.07 -29.42 8.75
N SER A 279 -2.13 -29.10 9.63
CA SER A 279 -2.22 -29.40 11.06
C SER A 279 -2.52 -28.10 11.80
N VAL A 280 -3.73 -27.95 12.33
CA VAL A 280 -4.10 -26.75 13.08
C VAL A 280 -3.42 -26.80 14.46
N CYS A 281 -2.62 -25.80 14.80
CA CYS A 281 -1.82 -25.80 16.03
C CYS A 281 -2.47 -24.96 17.13
N ARG A 282 -2.50 -25.48 18.37
CA ARG A 282 -2.90 -24.72 19.58
C ARG A 282 -1.93 -23.60 19.97
N CYS A 283 -0.71 -23.60 19.42
CA CYS A 283 0.42 -22.78 19.89
C CYS A 283 0.86 -21.66 18.92
N VAL A 284 0.13 -21.35 17.84
CA VAL A 284 0.32 -20.04 17.19
C VAL A 284 -0.39 -19.02 18.06
N GLY A 285 0.31 -18.66 19.14
CA GLY A 285 -0.14 -17.71 20.13
C GLY A 285 -0.51 -16.42 19.45
N LEU A 286 -1.66 -15.89 19.87
CA LEU A 286 -2.03 -14.49 19.81
C LEU A 286 -1.04 -13.62 20.63
N SER A 287 0.27 -13.86 20.55
CA SER A 287 1.32 -13.12 21.26
C SER A 287 1.58 -11.73 20.65
N LEU A 288 0.57 -11.15 20.00
CA LEU A 288 0.61 -9.80 19.45
C LEU A 288 -0.53 -8.90 19.91
N PHE A 289 -1.52 -9.40 20.67
CA PHE A 289 -2.60 -8.56 21.20
C PHE A 289 -3.16 -9.09 22.52
N LEU A 290 -2.38 -8.95 23.60
CA LEU A 290 -2.85 -8.60 24.95
C LEU A 290 -1.83 -7.62 25.55
#